data_AF-A0A3D0I6I5-F1
#
_entry.id   AF-A0A3D0I6I5-F1
#
_cell.length_a   1.000
_cell.length_b   1.000
_cell.length_c   1.000
_cell.angle_alpha   90.00
_cell.angle_beta   90.00
_cell.angle_gamma   90.00
#
_symmetry.space_group_name_H-M   'P 1'
#
loop_
_entity.id
_entity.type
_entity.pdbx_description
1 polymer ?
#
loop_
_entity_poly.entity_id
_entity_poly.type
_entity_poly.pdbx_seq_one_letter_code
_entity_poly.pdbx_strand_id
1 'polypeptide(L)'
;MADSAAFDRACKLLEQHTAFSELEARGTVRLALKAAGQNAKTVGKTEMMIAVRSALESELLARSVADAGVVCRKILDGLAALDSNEQSPYEIFSRLG
;
A
#
# COMPACT_ATOMS: atom_id res chain seq x y z
N MET A 1 9.47 15.47 -4.42
CA MET A 1 9.38 14.82 -3.10
C MET A 1 8.95 13.39 -3.32
N ALA A 2 9.72 12.42 -2.86
CA ALA A 2 9.44 10.99 -3.04
C ALA A 2 8.18 10.58 -2.24
N ASP A 3 7.42 9.60 -2.76
CA ASP A 3 6.38 8.92 -2.00
C ASP A 3 7.06 7.97 -0.96
N SER A 4 6.31 7.44 0.01
CA SER A 4 6.88 6.57 1.05
C SER A 4 7.35 5.20 0.50
N ALA A 5 8.31 4.57 1.18
CA ALA A 5 8.80 3.24 0.81
C ALA A 5 7.69 2.18 0.84
N ALA A 6 6.79 2.24 1.84
CA ALA A 6 5.63 1.36 1.94
C ALA A 6 4.68 1.53 0.73
N PHE A 7 4.46 2.77 0.28
CA PHE A 7 3.66 3.06 -0.91
C PHE A 7 4.30 2.51 -2.18
N ASP A 8 5.58 2.80 -2.42
CA ASP A 8 6.26 2.33 -3.62
C ASP A 8 6.34 0.80 -3.66
N ARG A 9 6.51 0.14 -2.50
CA ARG A 9 6.47 -1.32 -2.41
C ARG A 9 5.09 -1.88 -2.75
N ALA A 10 4.02 -1.32 -2.18
CA ALA A 10 2.66 -1.75 -2.48
C ALA A 10 2.31 -1.59 -3.97
N CYS A 11 2.72 -0.47 -4.58
CA CYS A 11 2.50 -0.22 -6.01
C CYS A 11 3.22 -1.25 -6.88
N LYS A 12 4.51 -1.53 -6.59
CA LYS A 12 5.28 -2.54 -7.32
C LYS A 12 4.67 -3.94 -7.18
N LEU A 13 4.23 -4.31 -5.98
CA LEU A 13 3.59 -5.62 -5.76
C LEU A 13 2.25 -5.73 -6.48
N LEU A 14 1.49 -4.63 -6.56
CA LEU A 14 0.24 -4.59 -7.29
C LEU A 14 0.47 -4.75 -8.80
N GLU A 15 1.45 -4.03 -9.36
CA GLU A 15 1.87 -4.16 -10.75
C GLU A 15 2.35 -5.60 -11.08
N GLN A 16 3.11 -6.23 -10.19
CA GLN A 16 3.60 -7.61 -10.38
C GLN A 16 2.52 -8.69 -10.34
N HIS A 17 1.37 -8.40 -9.74
CA HIS A 17 0.31 -9.39 -9.52
C HIS A 17 -0.99 -9.06 -10.26
N THR A 18 -0.99 -8.03 -11.09
CA THR A 18 -2.12 -7.63 -11.93
C THR A 18 -1.62 -7.22 -13.33
N ALA A 19 -2.55 -6.91 -14.23
CA ALA A 19 -2.22 -6.33 -15.54
C ALA A 19 -2.13 -4.80 -15.51
N PHE A 20 -2.11 -4.18 -14.32
CA PHE A 20 -2.05 -2.73 -14.19
C PHE A 20 -0.71 -2.20 -14.68
N SER A 21 -0.77 -1.10 -15.43
CA SER A 21 0.39 -0.23 -15.63
C SER A 21 0.85 0.39 -14.31
N GLU A 22 2.08 0.90 -14.28
CA GLU A 22 2.61 1.65 -13.13
C GLU A 22 1.65 2.75 -12.68
N LEU A 23 1.07 3.50 -13.63
CA LEU A 23 0.15 4.60 -13.32
C LEU A 23 -1.15 4.09 -12.67
N GLU A 24 -1.72 2.99 -13.18
CA GLU A 24 -2.93 2.39 -12.63
C GLU A 24 -2.69 1.80 -11.24
N ALA A 25 -1.55 1.14 -11.04
CA ALA A 25 -1.17 0.62 -9.73
C ALA A 25 -1.04 1.75 -8.70
N ARG A 26 -0.28 2.82 -9.04
CA ARG A 26 -0.12 3.99 -8.17
C ARG A 26 -1.45 4.69 -7.89
N GLY A 27 -2.28 4.86 -8.91
CA GLY A 27 -3.61 5.48 -8.77
C GLY A 27 -4.53 4.69 -7.85
N THR A 28 -4.55 3.36 -8.00
CA THR A 28 -5.38 2.46 -7.20
C THR A 28 -4.94 2.44 -5.74
N VAL A 29 -3.64 2.33 -5.47
CA VAL A 29 -3.13 2.39 -4.08
C VAL A 29 -3.40 3.76 -3.45
N ARG A 30 -3.30 4.87 -4.22
CA ARG A 30 -3.65 6.21 -3.71
C ARG A 30 -5.13 6.32 -3.32
N LEU A 31 -6.03 5.72 -4.09
CA LEU A 31 -7.46 5.70 -3.78
C LEU A 31 -7.74 4.89 -2.51
N ALA A 32 -7.14 3.70 -2.38
CA ALA A 32 -7.24 2.89 -1.18
C ALA A 32 -6.71 3.61 0.07
N LEU A 33 -5.57 4.30 -0.03
CA LEU A 33 -5.03 5.11 1.06
C LEU A 33 -5.96 6.26 1.43
N LYS A 34 -6.50 6.98 0.43
CA LYS A 34 -7.44 8.07 0.68
C LYS A 34 -8.70 7.58 1.40
N ALA A 35 -9.23 6.42 1.01
CA ALA A 35 -10.37 5.78 1.67
C ALA A 35 -10.05 5.38 3.13
N ALA A 36 -8.79 5.01 3.41
CA ALA A 36 -8.30 4.71 4.76
C ALA A 36 -7.84 5.95 5.56
N GLY A 37 -7.99 7.17 5.03
CA GLY A 37 -7.54 8.41 5.67
C GLY A 37 -6.01 8.58 5.73
N GLN A 38 -5.27 7.86 4.89
CA GLN A 38 -3.80 7.85 4.84
C GLN A 38 -3.25 8.65 3.65
N ASN A 39 -1.98 9.05 3.76
CA ASN A 39 -1.28 9.82 2.72
C ASN A 39 -0.09 9.05 2.15
N ALA A 40 -0.04 8.88 0.83
CA ALA A 40 1.02 8.16 0.11
C ALA A 40 2.45 8.64 0.45
N LYS A 41 2.62 9.92 0.82
CA LYS A 41 3.92 10.50 1.16
C LYS A 41 4.42 10.14 2.56
N THR A 42 3.53 9.82 3.48
CA THR A 42 3.86 9.67 4.91
C THR A 42 3.39 8.35 5.51
N VAL A 43 2.68 7.52 4.75
CA VAL A 43 2.14 6.24 5.20
C VAL A 43 3.28 5.30 5.59
N GLY A 44 3.20 4.72 6.79
CA GLY A 44 4.11 3.69 7.26
C GLY A 44 3.67 2.29 6.82
N LYS A 45 4.46 1.29 7.20
CA LYS A 45 4.16 -0.12 6.91
C LYS A 45 2.81 -0.53 7.49
N THR A 46 2.56 -0.20 8.75
CA THR A 46 1.35 -0.60 9.48
C THR A 46 0.11 0.02 8.85
N GLU A 47 0.14 1.31 8.58
CA GLU A 47 -0.97 2.03 7.96
C GLU A 47 -1.24 1.55 6.53
N MET A 48 -0.19 1.22 5.77
CA MET A 48 -0.34 0.63 4.44
C MET A 48 -1.03 -0.73 4.52
N MET A 49 -0.61 -1.61 5.44
CA MET A 49 -1.25 -2.92 5.61
C MET A 49 -2.72 -2.79 6.01
N ILE A 50 -3.07 -1.79 6.83
CA ILE A 50 -4.47 -1.50 7.16
C ILE A 50 -5.23 -1.08 5.90
N ALA A 51 -4.71 -0.14 5.11
CA ALA A 51 -5.35 0.31 3.88
C ALA A 51 -5.55 -0.82 2.86
N VAL A 52 -4.60 -1.75 2.77
CA VAL A 52 -4.73 -2.94 1.92
C VAL A 52 -5.89 -3.82 2.38
N ARG A 53 -6.05 -4.04 3.70
CA ARG A 53 -7.12 -4.87 4.26
C ARG A 53 -8.49 -4.22 4.21
N SER A 54 -8.56 -2.89 4.37
CA SER A 54 -9.84 -2.19 4.53
C SER A 54 -10.39 -1.59 3.25
N ALA A 55 -9.56 -1.31 2.25
CA ALA A 55 -9.96 -0.53 1.07
C ALA A 55 -9.42 -1.05 -0.26
N LEU A 56 -8.23 -1.67 -0.30
CA LEU A 56 -7.64 -2.06 -1.59
C LEU A 56 -8.45 -3.16 -2.28
N GLU A 57 -8.98 -4.13 -1.54
CA GLU A 57 -9.77 -5.21 -2.14
C GLU A 57 -11.01 -4.68 -2.88
N SER A 58 -11.75 -3.73 -2.28
CA SER A 58 -12.89 -3.10 -2.94
C SER A 58 -12.49 -2.31 -4.20
N GLU A 59 -11.33 -1.65 -4.19
CA GLU A 59 -10.82 -0.94 -5.36
C GLU A 59 -10.42 -1.88 -6.49
N LEU A 60 -9.90 -3.07 -6.18
CA LEU A 60 -9.56 -4.10 -7.18
C LEU A 60 -10.80 -4.75 -7.77
N LEU A 61 -11.80 -5.07 -6.94
CA LEU A 61 -13.08 -5.61 -7.40
C LEU A 61 -13.82 -4.62 -8.31
N ALA A 62 -13.81 -3.32 -7.97
CA ALA A 62 -14.39 -2.27 -8.81
C ALA A 62 -13.73 -2.17 -10.20
N ARG A 63 -12.51 -2.69 -10.35
CA ARG A 63 -11.75 -2.75 -11.61
C ARG A 63 -11.76 -4.14 -12.25
N SER A 64 -12.67 -5.02 -11.80
CA SER A 64 -12.85 -6.38 -12.34
C SER A 64 -11.61 -7.29 -12.20
N VAL A 65 -10.78 -7.07 -11.17
CA VAL A 65 -9.68 -7.99 -10.84
C VAL A 65 -10.27 -9.25 -10.19
N ALA A 66 -10.24 -10.37 -10.91
CA ALA A 66 -10.88 -11.62 -10.50
C ALA A 66 -10.35 -12.18 -9.16
N ASP A 67 -9.03 -12.09 -8.94
CA ASP A 67 -8.36 -12.65 -7.76
C ASP A 67 -7.96 -11.57 -6.73
N ALA A 68 -8.79 -10.55 -6.54
CA ALA A 68 -8.50 -9.39 -5.69
C ALA A 68 -7.98 -9.77 -4.29
N GLY A 69 -8.64 -10.72 -3.61
CA GLY A 69 -8.21 -11.18 -2.28
C GLY A 69 -6.83 -11.87 -2.28
N VAL A 70 -6.50 -12.63 -3.34
CA VAL A 70 -5.18 -13.26 -3.49
C VAL A 70 -4.11 -12.20 -3.73
N VAL A 71 -4.40 -11.19 -4.56
CA VAL A 71 -3.51 -10.05 -4.80
C VAL A 71 -3.27 -9.27 -3.51
N CYS A 72 -4.32 -8.93 -2.76
CA CYS A 72 -4.20 -8.27 -1.46
C CYS A 72 -3.35 -9.08 -0.47
N ARG A 73 -3.50 -10.40 -0.43
CA ARG A 73 -2.67 -11.26 0.43
C ARG A 73 -1.19 -11.22 0.03
N LYS A 74 -0.87 -11.32 -1.26
CA LYS A 74 0.51 -11.20 -1.74
C LYS A 74 1.13 -9.84 -1.42
N ILE A 75 0.34 -8.76 -1.55
CA ILE A 75 0.77 -7.42 -1.17
C ILE A 75 1.07 -7.36 0.34
N LEU A 76 0.19 -7.90 1.18
CA LEU A 76 0.40 -7.96 2.63
C LEU A 76 1.65 -8.74 3.02
N ASP A 77 1.89 -9.89 2.39
CA ASP A 77 3.08 -10.70 2.63
C ASP A 77 4.36 -9.94 2.21
N GLY A 78 4.32 -9.26 1.06
CA GLY A 78 5.44 -8.46 0.56
C GLY A 78 5.69 -7.17 1.35
N LEU A 79 4.66 -6.60 1.99
CA LEU A 79 4.78 -5.50 2.95
C LEU A 79 5.28 -5.97 4.31
N ALA A 80 4.88 -7.16 4.76
CA ALA A 80 5.36 -7.76 6.01
C ALA A 80 6.88 -7.98 5.99
N ALA A 81 7.43 -8.26 4.80
CA ALA A 81 8.87 -8.40 4.57
C ALA A 81 9.64 -7.06 4.49
N LEU A 82 8.98 -5.90 4.49
CA LEU A 82 9.68 -4.61 4.63
C LEU A 82 10.31 -4.52 6.02
N ASP A 83 11.60 -4.19 6.06
CA ASP A 83 12.30 -3.99 7.32
C ASP A 83 11.67 -2.85 8.13
N SER A 84 11.59 -3.05 9.44
CA SER A 84 11.03 -2.05 10.38
C SER A 84 11.89 -0.79 10.50
N ASN A 85 12.96 -0.65 9.71
CA ASN A 85 13.78 0.56 9.63
C ASN A 85 13.29 1.52 8.53
N GLU A 86 12.43 1.07 7.61
CA GLU A 86 11.78 1.93 6.61
C GLU A 86 10.47 2.52 7.16
N GLN A 87 10.51 2.92 8.43
CA GLN A 87 9.39 3.55 9.14
C GLN A 87 9.15 4.97 8.63
N SER A 88 7.89 5.39 8.66
CA SER A 88 7.53 6.77 8.39
C SER A 88 8.32 7.70 9.34
N PRO A 89 8.77 8.90 8.90
CA PRO A 89 9.41 9.86 9.79
C PRO A 89 8.62 10.08 11.09
N TYR A 90 7.29 10.01 11.04
CA TYR A 90 6.40 10.15 12.19
C TYR A 90 6.61 9.07 13.26
N GLU A 91 6.83 7.81 12.87
CA GLU A 91 7.08 6.70 13.81
C GLU A 91 8.43 6.85 14.51
N ILE A 92 9.43 7.42 13.83
CA ILE A 92 10.74 7.72 14.44
C ILE A 92 10.58 8.79 15.53
N PHE A 93 9.85 9.88 15.24
CA PHE A 93 9.63 10.96 16.20
C PHE A 93 8.82 10.51 17.42
N SER A 94 7.87 9.57 17.25
CA SER A 94 7.04 9.07 18.35
C SER A 94 7.80 8.26 19.41
N ARG A 95 9.01 7.77 19.10
CA ARG A 95 9.85 6.96 20.01
C ARG A 95 10.87 7.76 20.81
N LEU A 96 11.04 9.05 20.52
CA LEU A 96 12.00 9.94 21.19
C LEU A 96 11.36 10.76 22.33
N GLY A 97 10.11 10.48 22.68
CA GLY A 97 9.35 11.13 23.76
C GLY A 97 9.24 10.27 25.01
#